data_AF-A0A954MG48-F1
#
_entry.id   AF-A0A954MG48-F1
#
_cell.length_a   1.000
_cell.length_b   1.000
_cell.length_c   1.000
_cell.angle_alpha   90.00
_cell.angle_beta   90.00
_cell.angle_gamma   90.00
#
_symmetry.space_group_name_H-M   'P 1'
#
loop_
_entity.id
_entity.type
_entity.pdbx_description
1 polymer ?
#
loop_
_entity_poly.entity_id
_entity_poly.type
_entity_poly.pdbx_seq_one_letter_code
_entity_poly.pdbx_strand_id
1 'polypeptide(L)'
;MSTGFDGASFDALHHQFGIQEVVLVHGTFLGSDPFGIAETLGAIADGVPALSVPLRAAMNALLERTKPLTDGITGDIANYTQDFADHFQQLVGDDPQITRLAPTWSGQNHHFARADLAVRLLCRLQERQVSEDSQAMIWGHSHAGNGMAILSNLLANDRESVERFFTATAADHLPHWSNARQILAGSSSPHPIARGLTLVTFGTPVRYGWDTAGCRRLLHVLHHRNYSETNPARCQPMFPPQRLSDVLTARFGDWVQAFGIAGTDLDTYVTSTQNNRLKQILEADLIVPEHGLDTRFIRPEGIRNLCARWKTGTRCHADGRNLLVEYEPSGRKLLNAVPVEESLFGHGVYTTTDWLPAHLSLVMTEMTSQGLKP
;
A
#
# COMPACT_ATOMS: atom_id res chain seq x y z
N MET A 1 -16.81 -17.64 -3.44
CA MET A 1 -17.34 -18.13 -2.15
C MET A 1 -18.73 -17.55 -1.93
N SER A 2 -19.73 -18.39 -1.60
CA SER A 2 -21.10 -17.96 -1.25
C SER A 2 -21.08 -17.01 -0.06
N THR A 3 -21.88 -15.94 -0.11
CA THR A 3 -22.03 -14.86 0.89
C THR A 3 -22.69 -15.32 2.20
N GLY A 4 -22.29 -16.46 2.75
CA GLY A 4 -22.72 -16.95 4.05
C GLY A 4 -21.86 -16.39 5.17
N PHE A 5 -22.00 -15.10 5.47
CA PHE A 5 -21.39 -14.46 6.66
C PHE A 5 -22.44 -13.96 7.66
N ASP A 6 -23.66 -14.51 7.61
CA ASP A 6 -24.66 -14.29 8.66
C ASP A 6 -24.20 -15.00 9.95
N GLY A 7 -23.52 -14.27 10.83
CA GLY A 7 -23.22 -14.70 12.21
C GLY A 7 -21.74 -14.83 12.61
N ALA A 8 -20.78 -14.41 11.78
CA ALA A 8 -19.38 -14.38 12.21
C ALA A 8 -19.12 -13.14 13.09
N SER A 9 -18.99 -13.34 14.40
CA SER A 9 -18.48 -12.31 15.32
C SER A 9 -16.97 -12.16 15.14
N PHE A 10 -16.48 -10.92 14.98
CA PHE A 10 -15.05 -10.62 14.82
C PHE A 10 -14.40 -10.10 16.12
N ASP A 11 -15.10 -10.19 17.25
CA ASP A 11 -14.64 -9.86 18.62
C ASP A 11 -13.38 -10.64 19.05
N ALA A 12 -13.12 -11.79 18.42
CA ALA A 12 -11.86 -12.53 18.60
C ALA A 12 -10.62 -11.69 18.20
N LEU A 13 -10.77 -10.62 17.42
CA LEU A 13 -9.69 -9.67 17.18
C LEU A 13 -9.12 -9.10 18.49
N HIS A 14 -9.99 -8.78 19.44
CA HIS A 14 -9.60 -8.36 20.78
C HIS A 14 -9.30 -9.56 21.68
N HIS A 15 -10.26 -10.47 21.86
CA HIS A 15 -10.16 -11.51 22.89
C HIS A 15 -9.09 -12.58 22.63
N GLN A 16 -8.82 -12.92 21.36
CA GLN A 16 -7.85 -13.94 21.00
C GLN A 16 -6.48 -13.34 20.65
N PHE A 17 -6.47 -12.19 19.96
CA PHE A 17 -5.21 -11.58 19.49
C PHE A 17 -4.73 -10.41 20.34
N GLY A 18 -5.49 -9.97 21.34
CA GLY A 18 -5.10 -8.90 22.26
C GLY A 18 -5.02 -7.52 21.61
N ILE A 19 -5.62 -7.34 20.42
CA ILE A 19 -5.64 -6.05 19.74
C ILE A 19 -6.55 -5.10 20.52
N GLN A 20 -6.02 -3.95 20.91
CA GLN A 20 -6.74 -2.90 21.64
C GLN A 20 -7.25 -1.79 20.72
N GLU A 21 -6.49 -1.49 19.66
CA GLU A 21 -6.82 -0.47 18.68
C GLU A 21 -6.48 -0.96 17.27
N VAL A 22 -7.36 -0.67 16.31
CA VAL A 22 -7.07 -0.74 14.88
C VAL A 22 -7.01 0.69 14.35
N VAL A 23 -5.87 1.05 13.74
CA VAL A 23 -5.68 2.34 13.09
C VAL A 23 -5.82 2.17 11.58
N LEU A 24 -6.90 2.73 11.04
CA LEU A 24 -7.18 2.81 9.61
C LEU A 24 -6.32 3.91 8.98
N VAL A 25 -5.50 3.52 8.01
CA VAL A 25 -4.62 4.44 7.28
C VAL A 25 -4.84 4.26 5.80
N HIS A 26 -5.51 5.20 5.17
CA HIS A 26 -5.70 5.17 3.71
C HIS A 26 -4.48 5.77 2.99
N GLY A 27 -4.24 5.35 1.76
CA GLY A 27 -3.28 5.98 0.87
C GLY A 27 -4.02 6.66 -0.27
N THR A 28 -4.42 7.92 -0.10
CA THR A 28 -5.16 8.67 -1.13
C THR A 28 -4.56 10.03 -1.36
N PHE A 29 -4.56 10.42 -2.64
CA PHE A 29 -3.81 11.52 -3.22
C PHE A 29 -4.80 12.56 -3.75
N LEU A 30 -4.62 13.81 -3.32
CA LEU A 30 -5.28 14.97 -3.92
C LEU A 30 -4.62 15.26 -5.28
N GLY A 31 -5.37 15.27 -6.39
CA GLY A 31 -4.88 15.68 -7.71
C GLY A 31 -5.46 14.88 -8.88
N SER A 32 -5.29 15.36 -10.13
CA SER A 32 -5.87 14.77 -11.36
C SER A 32 -5.25 13.44 -11.82
N ASP A 33 -4.10 13.05 -11.24
CA ASP A 33 -3.39 11.78 -11.50
C ASP A 33 -3.00 11.11 -10.17
N PRO A 34 -3.96 10.53 -9.44
CA PRO A 34 -3.78 10.13 -8.03
C PRO A 34 -2.76 9.00 -7.82
N PHE A 35 -2.30 8.35 -8.88
CA PHE A 35 -1.35 7.23 -8.81
C PHE A 35 -0.12 7.46 -9.71
N GLY A 36 0.06 8.67 -10.25
CA GLY A 36 1.11 8.96 -11.22
C GLY A 36 1.02 8.12 -12.50
N ILE A 37 -0.15 7.58 -12.82
CA ILE A 37 -0.35 6.67 -13.95
C ILE A 37 -0.18 7.43 -15.25
N ALA A 38 -0.78 8.61 -15.36
CA ALA A 38 -0.70 9.41 -16.57
C ALA A 38 0.74 9.90 -16.80
N GLU A 39 1.40 10.38 -15.75
CA GLU A 39 2.81 10.78 -15.83
C GLU A 39 3.72 9.60 -16.19
N THR A 40 3.52 8.44 -15.56
CA THR A 40 4.30 7.22 -15.84
C THR A 40 4.10 6.75 -17.28
N LEU A 41 2.86 6.70 -17.78
CA LEU A 41 2.57 6.32 -19.16
C LEU A 41 3.13 7.33 -20.16
N GLY A 42 3.09 8.64 -19.84
CA GLY A 42 3.71 9.69 -20.63
C GLY A 42 5.22 9.52 -20.74
N ALA A 43 5.91 9.28 -19.62
CA ALA A 43 7.34 9.06 -19.61
C ALA A 43 7.77 7.80 -20.40
N ILE A 44 6.95 6.75 -20.39
CA ILE A 44 7.18 5.57 -21.24
C ILE A 44 6.92 5.89 -22.71
N ALA A 45 5.86 6.64 -23.02
CA ALA A 45 5.55 7.07 -24.38
C ALA A 45 6.70 7.87 -25.00
N ASP A 46 7.38 8.70 -24.19
CA ASP A 46 8.55 9.47 -24.60
C ASP A 46 9.81 8.58 -24.74
N GLY A 47 9.97 7.59 -23.87
CA GLY A 47 11.13 6.67 -23.87
C GLY A 47 11.06 5.50 -24.86
N VAL A 48 9.86 5.16 -25.35
CA VAL A 48 9.62 4.05 -26.28
C VAL A 48 8.79 4.54 -27.47
N PRO A 49 9.42 5.07 -28.54
CA PRO A 49 8.72 5.73 -29.65
C PRO A 49 7.65 4.86 -30.31
N ALA A 50 7.89 3.54 -30.42
CA ALA A 50 6.95 2.58 -31.02
C ALA A 50 5.64 2.44 -30.22
N LEU A 51 5.64 2.80 -28.94
CA LEU A 51 4.47 2.73 -28.05
C LEU A 51 3.84 4.10 -27.78
N SER A 52 4.41 5.18 -28.34
CA SER A 52 4.02 6.55 -28.04
C SER A 52 2.53 6.84 -28.30
N VAL A 53 2.03 6.49 -29.49
CA VAL A 53 0.62 6.69 -29.89
C VAL A 53 -0.36 5.91 -29.01
N PRO A 54 -0.23 4.57 -28.83
CA PRO A 54 -1.17 3.82 -28.00
C PRO A 54 -1.09 4.21 -26.52
N LEU A 55 0.10 4.54 -25.99
CA LEU A 55 0.25 4.97 -24.59
C LEU A 55 -0.36 6.35 -24.33
N ARG A 56 -0.19 7.32 -25.23
CA ARG A 56 -0.83 8.64 -25.10
C ARG A 56 -2.36 8.54 -25.19
N ALA A 57 -2.88 7.66 -26.04
CA ALA A 57 -4.31 7.40 -26.10
C ALA A 57 -4.84 6.76 -24.79
N ALA A 58 -4.11 5.78 -24.24
CA ALA A 58 -4.44 5.17 -22.96
C ALA A 58 -4.36 6.19 -21.81
N MET A 59 -3.32 7.02 -21.76
CA MET A 59 -3.14 8.10 -20.79
C MET A 59 -4.35 9.06 -20.81
N ASN A 60 -4.73 9.57 -21.98
CA ASN A 60 -5.87 10.49 -22.10
C ASN A 60 -7.18 9.82 -21.65
N ALA A 61 -7.42 8.58 -22.06
CA ALA A 61 -8.62 7.84 -21.66
C ALA A 61 -8.66 7.55 -20.15
N LEU A 62 -7.51 7.31 -19.52
CA LEU A 62 -7.38 7.14 -18.08
C LEU A 62 -7.66 8.44 -17.34
N LEU A 63 -7.07 9.56 -17.78
CA LEU A 63 -7.33 10.88 -17.22
C LEU A 63 -8.82 11.24 -17.28
N GLU A 64 -9.51 10.99 -18.39
CA GLU A 64 -10.96 11.22 -18.47
C GLU A 64 -11.76 10.36 -17.49
N ARG A 65 -11.30 9.14 -17.19
CA ARG A 65 -11.96 8.25 -16.21
C ARG A 65 -11.59 8.54 -14.76
N THR A 66 -10.44 9.16 -14.50
CA THR A 66 -10.02 9.55 -13.15
C THR A 66 -10.54 10.94 -12.76
N LYS A 67 -10.88 11.82 -13.72
CA LYS A 67 -11.48 13.15 -13.44
C LYS A 67 -12.67 13.12 -12.47
N PRO A 68 -13.69 12.23 -12.62
CA PRO A 68 -14.80 12.15 -11.66
C PRO A 68 -14.38 11.69 -10.25
N LEU A 69 -13.22 11.04 -10.13
CA LEU A 69 -12.62 10.63 -8.85
C LEU A 69 -11.98 11.80 -8.12
N THR A 70 -11.55 12.81 -8.86
CA THR A 70 -10.81 13.97 -8.34
C THR A 70 -11.73 15.15 -8.05
N ASP A 71 -12.94 15.16 -8.63
CA ASP A 71 -13.95 16.21 -8.47
C ASP A 71 -14.77 16.10 -7.15
N GLY A 72 -14.30 15.33 -6.15
CA GLY A 72 -14.89 15.30 -4.81
C GLY A 72 -16.27 14.63 -4.69
N ILE A 73 -16.84 14.11 -5.78
CA ILE A 73 -18.18 13.47 -5.82
C ILE A 73 -18.11 11.95 -5.56
N THR A 74 -16.92 11.35 -5.43
CA THR A 74 -16.74 9.92 -5.10
C THR A 74 -15.91 9.73 -3.83
N GLY A 75 -16.42 10.27 -2.72
CA GLY A 75 -15.77 10.28 -1.40
C GLY A 75 -15.39 8.92 -0.79
N ASP A 76 -15.77 7.80 -1.41
CA ASP A 76 -15.71 6.47 -0.80
C ASP A 76 -14.68 5.52 -1.40
N ILE A 77 -14.13 5.82 -2.59
CA ILE A 77 -13.30 4.85 -3.31
C ILE A 77 -11.82 5.22 -3.12
N ALA A 78 -11.05 4.28 -2.55
CA ALA A 78 -9.64 4.39 -2.15
C ALA A 78 -9.35 5.04 -0.77
N ASN A 79 -10.39 5.55 -0.08
CA ASN A 79 -10.30 6.05 1.30
C ASN A 79 -11.00 5.13 2.30
N TYR A 80 -10.48 5.04 3.52
CA TYR A 80 -11.27 4.56 4.66
C TYR A 80 -12.15 5.71 5.16
N THR A 81 -13.43 5.65 4.85
CA THR A 81 -14.44 6.63 5.26
C THR A 81 -14.85 6.44 6.71
N GLN A 82 -15.69 7.35 7.22
CA GLN A 82 -16.31 7.14 8.53
C GLN A 82 -17.22 5.91 8.51
N ASP A 83 -18.04 5.75 7.47
CA ASP A 83 -18.91 4.58 7.29
C ASP A 83 -18.13 3.27 7.28
N PHE A 84 -16.95 3.23 6.67
CA PHE A 84 -16.07 2.05 6.73
C PHE A 84 -15.62 1.77 8.17
N ALA A 85 -15.20 2.80 8.91
CA ALA A 85 -14.76 2.66 10.30
C ALA A 85 -15.91 2.22 11.21
N ASP A 86 -17.09 2.80 11.03
CA ASP A 86 -18.30 2.46 11.80
C ASP A 86 -18.74 1.03 11.50
N HIS A 87 -18.70 0.60 10.23
CA HIS A 87 -19.00 -0.78 9.86
C HIS A 87 -17.98 -1.75 10.44
N PHE A 88 -16.69 -1.41 10.40
CA PHE A 88 -15.65 -2.20 11.07
C PHE A 88 -15.96 -2.32 12.57
N GLN A 89 -16.25 -1.21 13.25
CA GLN A 89 -16.58 -1.21 14.68
C GLN A 89 -17.78 -2.12 14.96
N GLN A 90 -18.85 -2.02 14.16
CA GLN A 90 -20.03 -2.89 14.30
C GLN A 90 -19.69 -4.38 14.18
N LEU A 91 -18.76 -4.74 13.29
CA LEU A 91 -18.35 -6.14 13.07
C LEU A 91 -17.52 -6.70 14.23
N VAL A 92 -16.70 -5.88 14.88
CA VAL A 92 -15.83 -6.32 15.99
C VAL A 92 -16.46 -6.15 17.38
N GLY A 93 -17.51 -5.35 17.52
CA GLY A 93 -18.17 -5.06 18.80
C GLY A 93 -17.59 -3.82 19.48
N ASP A 94 -17.53 -3.80 20.82
CA ASP A 94 -17.01 -2.65 21.56
C ASP A 94 -15.48 -2.53 21.47
N ASP A 95 -14.76 -3.65 21.35
CA ASP A 95 -13.31 -3.72 21.24
C ASP A 95 -12.84 -4.65 20.10
N PRO A 96 -11.74 -4.34 19.41
CA PRO A 96 -10.88 -3.16 19.58
C PRO A 96 -11.54 -1.86 19.14
N GLN A 97 -10.99 -0.74 19.61
CA GLN A 97 -11.36 0.58 19.11
C GLN A 97 -10.89 0.76 17.67
N ILE A 98 -11.81 1.09 16.76
CA ILE A 98 -11.49 1.39 15.37
C ILE A 98 -11.33 2.90 15.22
N THR A 99 -10.15 3.33 14.80
CA THR A 99 -9.85 4.75 14.63
C THR A 99 -9.24 5.03 13.27
N ARG A 100 -9.52 6.21 12.71
CA ARG A 100 -8.79 6.72 11.55
C ARG A 100 -7.58 7.51 12.02
N LEU A 101 -6.50 7.47 11.26
CA LEU A 101 -5.34 8.32 11.53
C LEU A 101 -5.76 9.81 11.49
N ALA A 102 -5.53 10.51 12.60
CA ALA A 102 -5.86 11.92 12.77
C ALA A 102 -4.69 12.68 13.42
N PRO A 103 -4.29 13.87 12.90
CA PRO A 103 -4.73 14.43 11.62
C PRO A 103 -4.33 13.53 10.45
N THR A 104 -5.08 13.61 9.35
CA THR A 104 -4.73 12.87 8.14
C THR A 104 -3.34 13.26 7.63
N TRP A 105 -2.68 12.34 6.94
CA TRP A 105 -1.42 12.61 6.23
C TRP A 105 -1.68 13.10 4.81
N SER A 106 -0.66 13.62 4.12
CA SER A 106 -0.83 14.22 2.79
C SER A 106 -1.20 13.20 1.71
N GLY A 107 -0.81 11.93 1.92
CA GLY A 107 -0.98 10.88 0.94
C GLY A 107 -0.40 11.27 -0.41
N GLN A 108 0.81 11.87 -0.47
CA GLN A 108 1.46 12.28 -1.72
C GLN A 108 2.50 11.27 -2.20
N ASN A 109 2.74 11.20 -3.52
CA ASN A 109 3.50 10.09 -4.15
C ASN A 109 4.97 10.46 -4.24
N HIS A 110 5.55 10.70 -3.07
CA HIS A 110 6.97 10.94 -2.93
C HIS A 110 7.50 10.40 -1.60
N HIS A 111 8.82 10.30 -1.49
CA HIS A 111 9.47 9.71 -0.32
C HIS A 111 9.13 10.42 0.99
N PHE A 112 9.20 11.75 1.02
CA PHE A 112 8.98 12.53 2.25
C PHE A 112 7.57 12.35 2.85
N ALA A 113 6.51 12.31 2.03
CA ALA A 113 5.15 12.13 2.54
C ALA A 113 4.97 10.77 3.25
N ARG A 114 5.56 9.71 2.70
CA ARG A 114 5.53 8.37 3.30
C ARG A 114 6.40 8.28 4.54
N ALA A 115 7.54 8.97 4.55
CA ALA A 115 8.39 9.10 5.72
C ALA A 115 7.68 9.85 6.86
N ASP A 116 6.97 10.94 6.54
CA ASP A 116 6.16 11.70 7.49
C ASP A 116 5.02 10.85 8.08
N LEU A 117 4.35 10.02 7.27
CA LEU A 117 3.39 9.05 7.76
C LEU A 117 4.01 8.07 8.77
N ALA A 118 5.18 7.50 8.45
CA ALA A 118 5.87 6.57 9.35
C ALA A 118 6.18 7.20 10.72
N VAL A 119 6.70 8.43 10.70
CA VAL A 119 7.01 9.21 11.91
C VAL A 119 5.75 9.50 12.74
N ARG A 120 4.64 9.88 12.10
CA ARG A 120 3.36 10.10 12.79
C ARG A 120 2.82 8.83 13.43
N LEU A 121 2.88 7.71 12.71
CA LEU A 121 2.45 6.41 13.22
C LEU A 121 3.29 6.00 14.43
N LEU A 122 4.61 6.17 14.39
CA LEU A 122 5.49 5.93 15.53
C LEU A 122 5.08 6.76 16.75
N CYS A 123 4.89 8.07 16.60
CA CYS A 123 4.44 8.94 17.69
C CYS A 123 3.10 8.49 18.27
N ARG A 124 2.13 8.14 17.41
CA ARG A 124 0.83 7.62 17.84
C ARG A 124 0.96 6.31 18.63
N LEU A 125 1.74 5.36 18.13
CA LEU A 125 1.94 4.06 18.79
C LEU A 125 2.61 4.24 20.17
N GLN A 126 3.54 5.22 20.29
CA GLN A 126 4.14 5.58 21.57
C GLN A 126 3.13 6.20 22.54
N GLU A 127 2.29 7.13 22.07
CA GLU A 127 1.22 7.74 22.89
C GLU A 127 0.22 6.71 23.40
N ARG A 128 -0.06 5.68 22.59
CA ARG A 128 -0.91 4.54 22.94
C ARG A 128 -0.21 3.47 23.77
N GLN A 129 1.08 3.65 24.07
CA GLN A 129 1.90 2.72 24.85
C GLN A 129 1.86 1.30 24.29
N VAL A 130 1.88 1.18 22.96
CA VAL A 130 1.84 -0.12 22.28
C VAL A 130 3.02 -0.97 22.72
N SER A 131 2.73 -2.20 23.11
CA SER A 131 3.68 -3.16 23.65
C SER A 131 3.15 -4.58 23.48
N GLU A 132 3.91 -5.58 23.93
CA GLU A 132 3.46 -6.97 23.88
C GLU A 132 2.12 -7.22 24.61
N ASP A 133 1.89 -6.48 25.70
CA ASP A 133 0.68 -6.56 26.54
C ASP A 133 -0.45 -5.63 26.05
N SER A 134 -0.13 -4.65 25.20
CA SER A 134 -1.07 -3.67 24.64
C SER A 134 -0.88 -3.60 23.13
N GLN A 135 -1.49 -4.54 22.41
CA GLN A 135 -1.23 -4.72 20.98
C GLN A 135 -2.09 -3.77 20.13
N ALA A 136 -1.54 -3.34 19.01
CA ALA A 136 -2.25 -2.52 18.03
C ALA A 136 -2.12 -3.13 16.63
N MET A 137 -3.13 -2.86 15.81
CA MET A 137 -3.14 -3.19 14.40
C MET A 137 -3.15 -1.92 13.56
N ILE A 138 -2.30 -1.85 12.54
CA ILE A 138 -2.41 -0.83 11.49
C ILE A 138 -2.98 -1.50 10.25
N TRP A 139 -4.12 -0.97 9.80
CA TRP A 139 -4.85 -1.42 8.63
C TRP A 139 -4.64 -0.41 7.50
N GLY A 140 -3.61 -0.65 6.69
CA GLY A 140 -3.11 0.27 5.68
C GLY A 140 -3.62 -0.05 4.28
N HIS A 141 -4.04 0.97 3.52
CA HIS A 141 -4.39 0.85 2.10
C HIS A 141 -3.36 1.53 1.20
N SER A 142 -3.05 0.93 0.04
CA SER A 142 -2.26 1.56 -1.02
C SER A 142 -0.88 2.01 -0.51
N HIS A 143 -0.50 3.26 -0.75
CA HIS A 143 0.76 3.84 -0.31
C HIS A 143 0.92 3.98 1.22
N ALA A 144 -0.15 3.83 2.02
CA ALA A 144 0.00 3.77 3.47
C ALA A 144 0.92 2.62 3.89
N GLY A 145 0.87 1.48 3.18
CA GLY A 145 1.77 0.37 3.43
C GLY A 145 3.23 0.70 3.18
N ASN A 146 3.55 1.62 2.27
CA ASN A 146 4.93 2.11 2.11
C ASN A 146 5.39 2.95 3.31
N GLY A 147 4.49 3.71 3.94
CA GLY A 147 4.79 4.35 5.23
C GLY A 147 4.97 3.33 6.35
N MET A 148 4.18 2.26 6.34
CA MET A 148 4.33 1.15 7.29
C MET A 148 5.64 0.37 7.09
N ALA A 149 6.13 0.24 5.85
CA ALA A 149 7.44 -0.36 5.57
C ALA A 149 8.56 0.47 6.19
N ILE A 150 8.53 1.81 6.02
CA ILE A 150 9.46 2.71 6.69
C ILE A 150 9.33 2.60 8.21
N LEU A 151 8.11 2.57 8.75
CA LEU A 151 7.85 2.39 10.18
C LEU A 151 8.48 1.10 10.71
N SER A 152 8.37 -0.02 9.98
CA SER A 152 8.97 -1.28 10.40
C SER A 152 10.49 -1.17 10.52
N ASN A 153 11.17 -0.50 9.57
CA ASN A 153 12.61 -0.25 9.66
C ASN A 153 12.97 0.67 10.83
N LEU A 154 12.17 1.72 11.09
CA LEU A 154 12.37 2.59 12.25
C LEU A 154 12.21 1.82 13.57
N LEU A 155 11.24 0.91 13.67
CA LEU A 155 10.97 0.12 14.87
C LEU A 155 11.96 -1.05 15.06
N ALA A 156 12.55 -1.58 13.99
CA ALA A 156 13.73 -2.43 14.11
C ALA A 156 14.90 -1.67 14.76
N ASN A 157 14.90 -0.34 14.63
CA ASN A 157 15.69 0.61 15.40
C ASN A 157 17.20 0.33 15.33
N ASP A 158 17.69 -0.03 14.14
CA ASP A 158 19.12 0.01 13.85
C ASP A 158 19.63 1.45 13.95
N ARG A 159 20.63 1.69 14.82
CA ARG A 159 21.03 3.04 15.22
C ARG A 159 21.58 3.85 14.06
N GLU A 160 22.39 3.22 13.22
CA GLU A 160 23.01 3.90 12.09
C GLU A 160 21.95 4.25 11.04
N SER A 161 21.08 3.30 10.70
CA SER A 161 20.03 3.49 9.69
C SER A 161 19.02 4.54 10.11
N VAL A 162 18.58 4.54 11.38
CA VAL A 162 17.69 5.56 11.94
C VAL A 162 18.33 6.95 11.86
N GLU A 163 19.58 7.10 12.25
CA GLU A 163 20.25 8.40 12.23
C GLU A 163 20.46 8.92 10.80
N ARG A 164 20.82 8.03 9.87
CA ARG A 164 20.90 8.35 8.43
C ARG A 164 19.54 8.81 7.90
N PHE A 165 18.45 8.17 8.29
CA PHE A 165 17.09 8.55 7.90
C PHE A 165 16.73 9.97 8.36
N PHE A 166 16.89 10.30 9.64
CA PHE A 166 16.60 11.65 10.14
C PHE A 166 17.52 12.72 9.55
N THR A 167 18.80 12.39 9.33
CA THR A 167 19.75 13.30 8.68
C THR A 167 19.35 13.60 7.24
N ALA A 168 18.86 12.60 6.49
CA ALA A 168 18.43 12.80 5.10
C ALA A 168 17.19 13.68 4.96
N THR A 169 16.26 13.62 5.92
CA THR A 169 15.04 14.44 5.87
C THR A 169 15.28 15.89 6.28
N ALA A 170 16.22 16.13 7.21
CA ALA A 170 16.47 17.43 7.81
C ALA A 170 15.19 18.08 8.39
N ALA A 171 14.27 17.24 8.89
CA ALA A 171 12.94 17.63 9.33
C ALA A 171 12.83 17.88 10.85
N ASP A 172 13.96 17.95 11.58
CA ASP A 172 13.99 18.13 13.04
C ASP A 172 13.28 19.41 13.53
N HIS A 173 13.05 20.38 12.65
CA HIS A 173 12.29 21.60 12.95
C HIS A 173 10.78 21.35 13.12
N LEU A 174 10.27 20.20 12.66
CA LEU A 174 8.88 19.78 12.86
C LEU A 174 8.76 19.03 14.21
N PRO A 175 7.83 19.42 15.11
CA PRO A 175 7.76 18.85 16.46
C PRO A 175 7.65 17.32 16.52
N HIS A 176 6.84 16.71 15.66
CA HIS A 176 6.65 15.26 15.67
C HIS A 176 7.88 14.49 15.15
N TRP A 177 8.69 15.09 14.28
CA TRP A 177 9.96 14.49 13.83
C TRP A 177 11.01 14.50 14.94
N SER A 178 11.15 15.63 15.63
CA SER A 178 12.05 15.72 16.79
C SER A 178 11.66 14.72 17.89
N ASN A 179 10.35 14.63 18.18
CA ASN A 179 9.81 13.66 19.14
C ASN A 179 10.13 12.20 18.73
N ALA A 180 9.83 11.83 17.48
CA ALA A 180 10.12 10.48 16.99
C ALA A 180 11.60 10.09 17.11
N ARG A 181 12.51 11.01 16.80
CA ARG A 181 13.95 10.77 16.94
C ARG A 181 14.34 10.52 18.39
N GLN A 182 13.78 11.29 19.33
CA GLN A 182 13.98 11.09 20.77
C GLN A 182 13.42 9.76 21.27
N ILE A 183 12.21 9.38 20.83
CA ILE A 183 11.56 8.10 21.15
C ILE A 183 12.46 6.93 20.74
N LEU A 184 12.97 6.96 19.50
CA LEU A 184 13.83 5.89 18.99
C LEU A 184 15.18 5.85 19.72
N ALA A 185 15.82 7.00 19.92
CA ALA A 185 17.10 7.11 20.62
C ALA A 185 17.04 6.59 22.07
N GLY A 186 15.94 6.85 22.78
CA GLY A 186 15.75 6.46 24.18
C GLY A 186 15.36 4.99 24.43
N SER A 187 15.06 4.24 23.37
CA SER A 187 14.51 2.88 23.46
C SER A 187 15.50 1.79 23.06
N SER A 188 15.24 0.53 23.39
CA SER A 188 16.05 -0.61 22.94
C SER A 188 16.00 -0.80 21.43
N SER A 189 16.91 -1.64 20.91
CA SER A 189 16.88 -2.13 19.53
C SER A 189 16.68 -3.66 19.55
N PRO A 190 15.61 -4.20 18.95
CA PRO A 190 14.46 -3.50 18.38
C PRO A 190 13.64 -2.70 19.41
N HIS A 191 12.82 -1.77 18.92
CA HIS A 191 11.93 -0.94 19.73
C HIS A 191 10.81 -1.79 20.37
N PRO A 192 10.45 -1.59 21.65
CA PRO A 192 9.42 -2.41 22.33
C PRO A 192 8.06 -2.46 21.63
N ILE A 193 7.63 -1.34 21.02
CA ILE A 193 6.40 -1.26 20.18
C ILE A 193 6.35 -2.39 19.13
N ALA A 194 7.48 -2.78 18.56
CA ALA A 194 7.53 -3.82 17.52
C ALA A 194 6.85 -5.13 17.98
N ARG A 195 6.98 -5.51 19.26
CA ARG A 195 6.42 -6.75 19.82
C ARG A 195 4.89 -6.75 19.94
N GLY A 196 4.28 -5.56 19.92
CA GLY A 196 2.84 -5.35 20.01
C GLY A 196 2.17 -4.97 18.69
N LEU A 197 2.93 -4.85 17.60
CA LEU A 197 2.44 -4.24 16.37
C LEU A 197 2.12 -5.27 15.29
N THR A 198 0.86 -5.34 14.87
CA THR A 198 0.44 -6.08 13.68
C THR A 198 0.23 -5.12 12.51
N LEU A 199 0.88 -5.39 11.39
CA LEU A 199 0.78 -4.60 10.16
C LEU A 199 -0.02 -5.39 9.13
N VAL A 200 -1.14 -4.84 8.67
CA VAL A 200 -1.95 -5.41 7.59
C VAL A 200 -2.06 -4.40 6.47
N THR A 201 -1.59 -4.76 5.28
CA THR A 201 -1.63 -3.88 4.11
C THR A 201 -2.55 -4.41 3.03
N PHE A 202 -3.26 -3.52 2.36
CA PHE A 202 -4.16 -3.82 1.26
C PHE A 202 -3.69 -3.10 0.00
N GLY A 203 -3.36 -3.86 -1.05
CA GLY A 203 -2.98 -3.27 -2.34
C GLY A 203 -1.69 -2.46 -2.31
N THR A 204 -0.81 -2.63 -1.32
CA THR A 204 0.41 -1.82 -1.22
C THR A 204 1.39 -2.15 -2.36
N PRO A 205 1.84 -1.15 -3.15
CA PRO A 205 2.87 -1.35 -4.16
C PRO A 205 4.20 -1.81 -3.53
N VAL A 206 4.91 -2.72 -4.20
CA VAL A 206 6.22 -3.20 -3.74
C VAL A 206 7.28 -2.13 -4.00
N ARG A 207 7.75 -1.46 -2.95
CA ARG A 207 8.71 -0.37 -3.11
C ARG A 207 9.85 -0.35 -2.12
N TYR A 208 9.55 -0.41 -0.84
CA TYR A 208 10.57 -0.42 0.22
C TYR A 208 10.66 -1.82 0.81
N GLY A 209 11.86 -2.17 1.28
CA GLY A 209 12.05 -3.36 2.10
C GLY A 209 11.35 -3.22 3.45
N TRP A 210 10.93 -4.34 4.01
CA TRP A 210 10.37 -4.41 5.36
C TRP A 210 11.44 -4.93 6.31
N ASP A 211 11.39 -4.49 7.57
CA ASP A 211 12.18 -5.12 8.63
C ASP A 211 11.25 -5.87 9.59
N THR A 212 11.32 -7.20 9.56
CA THR A 212 10.46 -8.07 10.39
C THR A 212 10.79 -7.98 11.88
N ALA A 213 11.95 -7.44 12.28
CA ALA A 213 12.23 -7.13 13.68
C ALA A 213 11.43 -5.92 14.19
N GLY A 214 10.88 -5.10 13.28
CA GLY A 214 10.09 -3.92 13.58
C GLY A 214 8.59 -4.13 13.75
N CYS A 215 8.10 -5.37 13.64
CA CYS A 215 6.69 -5.69 13.87
C CYS A 215 6.52 -7.13 14.37
N ARG A 216 5.39 -7.42 15.00
CA ARG A 216 5.04 -8.75 15.49
C ARG A 216 4.54 -9.63 14.35
N ARG A 217 3.75 -9.04 13.45
CA ARG A 217 3.14 -9.72 12.30
C ARG A 217 3.03 -8.75 11.12
N LEU A 218 3.23 -9.29 9.92
CA LEU A 218 3.13 -8.56 8.67
C LEU A 218 2.32 -9.37 7.65
N LEU A 219 1.17 -8.85 7.26
CA LEU A 219 0.23 -9.46 6.32
C LEU A 219 -0.04 -8.52 5.14
N HIS A 220 -0.02 -9.06 3.93
CA HIS A 220 -0.28 -8.33 2.69
C HIS A 220 -1.47 -8.94 1.96
N VAL A 221 -2.60 -8.25 1.90
CA VAL A 221 -3.76 -8.65 1.11
C VAL A 221 -3.64 -8.04 -0.29
N LEU A 222 -3.58 -8.91 -1.30
CA LEU A 222 -3.26 -8.54 -2.68
C LEU A 222 -4.31 -9.11 -3.63
N HIS A 223 -4.97 -8.25 -4.41
CA HIS A 223 -5.85 -8.66 -5.51
C HIS A 223 -5.00 -9.23 -6.64
N HIS A 224 -4.98 -10.55 -6.73
CA HIS A 224 -4.11 -11.30 -7.61
C HIS A 224 -4.86 -12.46 -8.27
N ARG A 225 -4.61 -12.67 -9.56
CA ARG A 225 -5.13 -13.84 -10.28
C ARG A 225 -4.06 -14.89 -10.37
N ASN A 226 -4.34 -16.08 -9.84
CA ASN A 226 -3.35 -17.16 -9.81
C ASN A 226 -2.95 -17.59 -11.21
N TYR A 227 -1.64 -17.73 -11.42
CA TYR A 227 -1.13 -18.32 -12.64
C TYR A 227 -1.61 -19.77 -12.74
N SER A 228 -2.03 -20.16 -13.94
CA SER A 228 -2.47 -21.50 -14.24
C SER A 228 -1.81 -21.91 -15.54
N GLU A 229 -1.03 -22.99 -15.55
CA GLU A 229 -0.42 -23.51 -16.78
C GLU A 229 -1.48 -23.87 -17.83
N THR A 230 -2.66 -24.32 -17.39
CA THR A 230 -3.80 -24.62 -18.26
C THR A 230 -4.52 -23.36 -18.77
N ASN A 231 -4.32 -22.22 -18.10
CA ASN A 231 -4.91 -20.94 -18.52
C ASN A 231 -3.96 -19.77 -18.22
N PRO A 232 -2.82 -19.69 -18.96
CA PRO A 232 -1.80 -18.68 -18.70
C PRO A 232 -2.29 -17.27 -19.04
N ALA A 233 -3.38 -17.14 -19.79
CA ALA A 233 -4.03 -15.87 -20.08
C ALA A 233 -4.75 -15.25 -18.87
N ARG A 234 -4.84 -15.93 -17.71
CA ARG A 234 -5.43 -15.38 -16.49
C ARG A 234 -4.52 -14.42 -15.73
N CYS A 235 -3.21 -14.51 -15.95
CA CYS A 235 -2.23 -13.62 -15.37
C CYS A 235 -1.30 -13.15 -16.48
N GLN A 236 -1.20 -11.83 -16.68
CA GLN A 236 -0.31 -11.24 -17.65
C GLN A 236 0.47 -10.10 -17.00
N PRO A 237 1.75 -9.94 -17.34
CA PRO A 237 2.54 -8.82 -16.88
C PRO A 237 2.04 -7.50 -17.48
N MET A 238 2.39 -6.39 -16.84
CA MET A 238 2.06 -5.07 -17.37
C MET A 238 2.89 -4.72 -18.61
N PHE A 239 4.10 -5.26 -18.73
CA PHE A 239 4.96 -5.03 -19.88
C PHE A 239 5.08 -6.31 -20.75
N PRO A 240 4.87 -6.22 -22.08
CA PRO A 240 4.48 -5.01 -22.82
C PRO A 240 3.06 -4.53 -22.44
N PRO A 241 2.75 -3.22 -22.58
CA PRO A 241 1.46 -2.65 -22.18
C PRO A 241 0.27 -3.45 -22.70
N GLN A 242 -0.64 -3.81 -21.79
CA GLN A 242 -1.88 -4.53 -22.12
C GLN A 242 -2.94 -3.61 -22.72
N ARG A 243 -4.04 -4.19 -23.23
CA ARG A 243 -5.14 -3.39 -23.77
C ARG A 243 -5.74 -2.54 -22.66
N LEU A 244 -6.15 -1.32 -22.99
CA LEU A 244 -6.81 -0.44 -22.03
C LEU A 244 -8.02 -1.11 -21.37
N SER A 245 -8.80 -1.90 -22.12
CA SER A 245 -9.90 -2.68 -21.55
C SER A 245 -9.46 -3.62 -20.43
N ASP A 246 -8.30 -4.28 -20.56
CA ASP A 246 -7.80 -5.22 -19.55
C ASP A 246 -7.38 -4.48 -18.26
N VAL A 247 -6.91 -3.24 -18.39
CA VAL A 247 -6.61 -2.34 -17.26
C VAL A 247 -7.89 -1.86 -16.59
N LEU A 248 -8.85 -1.36 -17.38
CA LEU A 248 -10.11 -0.81 -16.88
C LEU A 248 -10.99 -1.85 -16.17
N THR A 249 -10.97 -3.11 -16.59
CA THR A 249 -11.78 -4.18 -15.98
C THR A 249 -11.00 -5.02 -14.96
N ALA A 250 -9.84 -4.53 -14.47
CA ALA A 250 -9.00 -5.26 -13.53
C ALA A 250 -8.72 -6.72 -13.94
N ARG A 251 -8.56 -6.98 -15.25
CA ARG A 251 -8.58 -8.33 -15.81
C ARG A 251 -7.48 -9.22 -15.26
N PHE A 252 -6.38 -8.64 -14.78
CA PHE A 252 -5.28 -9.40 -14.21
C PHE A 252 -5.06 -9.05 -12.73
N GLY A 253 -6.06 -8.52 -12.04
CA GLY A 253 -5.99 -8.10 -10.65
C GLY A 253 -5.77 -6.59 -10.49
N ASP A 254 -5.19 -6.19 -9.37
CA ASP A 254 -4.90 -4.78 -9.05
C ASP A 254 -3.74 -4.24 -9.90
N TRP A 255 -4.09 -3.31 -10.79
CA TRP A 255 -3.14 -2.65 -11.67
C TRP A 255 -2.42 -1.46 -11.02
N VAL A 256 -3.03 -0.83 -10.00
CA VAL A 256 -2.47 0.33 -9.32
C VAL A 256 -1.17 -0.05 -8.61
N GLN A 257 -1.08 -1.27 -8.07
CA GLN A 257 0.18 -1.79 -7.49
C GLN A 257 1.37 -1.72 -8.42
N ALA A 258 1.17 -2.03 -9.70
CA ALA A 258 2.23 -1.98 -10.68
C ALA A 258 2.59 -0.53 -11.05
N PHE A 259 1.63 0.39 -11.05
CA PHE A 259 1.89 1.81 -11.29
C PHE A 259 2.57 2.52 -10.11
N GLY A 260 2.32 2.10 -8.87
CA GLY A 260 2.93 2.69 -7.67
C GLY A 260 4.28 2.09 -7.25
N ILE A 261 4.89 1.25 -8.10
CA ILE A 261 6.12 0.51 -7.78
C ILE A 261 7.35 1.43 -7.66
N ALA A 262 8.48 0.92 -7.15
CA ALA A 262 9.73 1.66 -7.13
C ALA A 262 10.10 2.29 -8.48
N GLY A 263 10.42 3.59 -8.44
CA GLY A 263 10.77 4.39 -9.62
C GLY A 263 9.65 5.27 -10.18
N THR A 264 8.46 5.28 -9.59
CA THR A 264 7.30 6.07 -10.07
C THR A 264 6.93 7.27 -9.17
N ASP A 265 7.90 7.85 -8.45
CA ASP A 265 7.64 9.05 -7.65
C ASP A 265 7.38 10.30 -8.47
N LEU A 266 6.50 11.13 -7.93
CA LEU A 266 6.16 12.45 -8.43
C LEU A 266 6.82 13.50 -7.53
N ASP A 267 7.97 14.00 -7.95
CA ASP A 267 8.67 15.06 -7.24
C ASP A 267 8.23 16.44 -7.71
N THR A 268 7.93 17.32 -6.76
CA THR A 268 7.83 18.76 -7.04
C THR A 268 9.22 19.40 -6.93
N TYR A 269 9.45 20.51 -7.62
CA TYR A 269 10.72 21.26 -7.51
C TYR A 269 11.08 21.58 -6.04
N VAL A 270 10.08 21.91 -5.23
CA VAL A 270 10.22 22.28 -3.81
C VAL A 270 10.68 21.11 -2.94
N THR A 271 10.22 19.89 -3.21
CA THR A 271 10.53 18.70 -2.40
C THR A 271 11.69 17.86 -2.96
N SER A 272 12.16 18.18 -4.17
CA SER A 272 13.12 17.39 -4.94
C SER A 272 14.41 17.04 -4.17
N THR A 273 15.04 18.00 -3.49
CA THR A 273 16.30 17.74 -2.75
C THR A 273 16.10 16.74 -1.61
N GLN A 274 15.03 16.91 -0.82
CA GLN A 274 14.72 16.01 0.29
C GLN A 274 14.33 14.62 -0.20
N ASN A 275 13.47 14.55 -1.22
CA ASN A 275 13.07 13.28 -1.82
C ASN A 275 14.27 12.55 -2.44
N ASN A 276 15.20 13.24 -3.08
CA ASN A 276 16.42 12.62 -3.61
C ASN A 276 17.33 12.04 -2.52
N ARG A 277 17.48 12.72 -1.39
CA ARG A 277 18.25 12.18 -0.24
C ARG A 277 17.57 10.96 0.35
N LEU A 278 16.26 11.01 0.54
CA LEU A 278 15.48 9.87 1.02
C LEU A 278 15.53 8.70 0.04
N LYS A 279 15.46 8.96 -1.27
CA LYS A 279 15.59 7.94 -2.32
C LYS A 279 16.89 7.15 -2.16
N GLN A 280 18.01 7.85 -1.97
CA GLN A 280 19.32 7.22 -1.80
C GLN A 280 19.40 6.26 -0.60
N ILE A 281 18.51 6.40 0.39
CA ILE A 281 18.46 5.53 1.57
C ILE A 281 17.39 4.46 1.38
N LEU A 282 16.15 4.88 1.09
CA LEU A 282 14.98 4.00 1.04
C LEU A 282 15.00 3.04 -0.17
N GLU A 283 15.71 3.43 -1.23
CA GLU A 283 15.84 2.64 -2.45
C GLU A 283 17.27 2.09 -2.66
N ALA A 284 18.15 2.18 -1.65
CA ALA A 284 19.57 1.82 -1.75
C ALA A 284 19.79 0.36 -2.20
N ASP A 285 19.01 -0.55 -1.61
CA ASP A 285 19.13 -2.00 -1.85
C ASP A 285 18.11 -2.53 -2.87
N LEU A 286 17.48 -1.62 -3.64
CA LEU A 286 16.61 -2.05 -4.72
C LEU A 286 17.40 -2.79 -5.78
N ILE A 287 17.11 -4.09 -5.91
CA ILE A 287 17.65 -4.93 -6.96
C ILE A 287 17.35 -4.28 -8.32
N VAL A 288 18.41 -4.02 -9.09
CA VAL A 288 18.30 -3.58 -10.48
C VAL A 288 17.76 -4.76 -11.30
N PRO A 289 16.61 -4.61 -11.97
CA PRO A 289 15.99 -5.73 -12.67
C PRO A 289 16.82 -6.14 -13.90
N GLU A 290 16.87 -7.44 -14.18
CA GLU A 290 17.50 -7.94 -15.40
C GLU A 290 16.76 -7.42 -16.64
N HIS A 291 17.52 -7.12 -17.70
CA HIS A 291 16.97 -6.56 -18.94
C HIS A 291 17.10 -7.53 -20.10
N GLY A 292 15.95 -7.98 -20.62
CA GLY A 292 15.87 -8.72 -21.88
C GLY A 292 16.06 -7.81 -23.09
N LEU A 293 16.08 -8.39 -24.29
CA LEU A 293 16.18 -7.63 -25.55
C LEU A 293 15.04 -6.61 -25.72
N ASP A 294 13.89 -6.88 -25.14
CA ASP A 294 12.67 -6.07 -25.17
C ASP A 294 12.73 -4.83 -24.26
N THR A 295 13.59 -4.81 -23.24
CA THR A 295 13.74 -3.65 -22.35
C THR A 295 15.13 -3.01 -22.41
N ARG A 296 16.19 -3.76 -22.73
CA ARG A 296 17.60 -3.31 -22.72
C ARG A 296 17.85 -1.97 -23.40
N PHE A 297 17.16 -1.71 -24.50
CA PHE A 297 17.38 -0.53 -25.35
C PHE A 297 16.47 0.66 -25.00
N ILE A 298 15.54 0.50 -24.05
CA ILE A 298 14.68 1.57 -23.56
C ILE A 298 15.55 2.62 -22.85
N ARG A 299 15.30 3.89 -23.15
CA ARG A 299 15.91 5.04 -22.47
C ARG A 299 14.81 6.00 -22.04
N PRO A 300 14.92 6.65 -20.88
CA PRO A 300 16.03 6.63 -19.91
C PRO A 300 16.05 5.37 -19.02
N GLU A 301 17.14 5.18 -18.25
CA GLU A 301 17.34 4.02 -17.37
C GLU A 301 16.19 3.78 -16.38
N GLY A 302 15.63 4.84 -15.79
CA GLY A 302 14.48 4.70 -14.90
C GLY A 302 13.29 4.03 -15.57
N ILE A 303 13.00 4.40 -16.83
CA ILE A 303 11.92 3.81 -17.63
C ILE A 303 12.24 2.38 -18.05
N ARG A 304 13.50 2.10 -18.37
CA ARG A 304 13.97 0.73 -18.64
C ARG A 304 13.77 -0.18 -17.42
N ASN A 305 14.16 0.29 -16.23
CA ASN A 305 14.01 -0.45 -14.98
C ASN A 305 12.54 -0.68 -14.67
N LEU A 306 11.70 0.35 -14.82
CA LEU A 306 10.26 0.24 -14.64
C LEU A 306 9.63 -0.82 -15.56
N CYS A 307 9.92 -0.77 -16.87
CA CYS A 307 9.40 -1.74 -17.84
C CYS A 307 9.82 -3.18 -17.49
N ALA A 308 11.06 -3.37 -17.02
CA ALA A 308 11.54 -4.68 -16.59
C ALA A 308 10.80 -5.20 -15.34
N ARG A 309 10.54 -4.34 -14.34
CA ARG A 309 9.73 -4.70 -13.15
C ARG A 309 8.28 -5.03 -13.52
N TRP A 310 7.72 -4.29 -14.47
CA TRP A 310 6.38 -4.55 -15.02
C TRP A 310 6.27 -5.87 -15.76
N LYS A 311 7.36 -6.34 -16.37
CA LYS A 311 7.45 -7.64 -17.03
C LYS A 311 7.46 -8.80 -16.03
N THR A 312 8.09 -8.63 -14.87
CA THR A 312 8.14 -9.67 -13.83
C THR A 312 6.89 -9.69 -12.95
N GLY A 313 5.99 -8.72 -13.10
CA GLY A 313 4.74 -8.67 -12.35
C GLY A 313 4.96 -8.56 -10.84
N THR A 314 5.95 -7.76 -10.41
CA THR A 314 6.31 -7.61 -9.00
C THR A 314 5.12 -7.09 -8.19
N ARG A 315 4.43 -8.01 -7.51
CA ARG A 315 3.22 -7.75 -6.69
C ARG A 315 3.32 -8.30 -5.28
N CYS A 316 4.10 -9.36 -5.09
CA CYS A 316 4.34 -9.96 -3.79
C CYS A 316 5.51 -9.27 -3.11
N HIS A 317 5.35 -9.00 -1.82
CA HIS A 317 6.43 -8.51 -0.95
C HIS A 317 7.34 -9.69 -0.58
N ALA A 318 8.64 -9.43 -0.42
CA ALA A 318 9.60 -10.47 -0.06
C ALA A 318 9.43 -10.94 1.39
N ASP A 319 9.02 -10.03 2.26
CA ASP A 319 8.80 -10.24 3.68
C ASP A 319 7.31 -10.33 4.01
N GLY A 320 7.02 -10.92 5.18
CA GLY A 320 5.65 -11.10 5.64
C GLY A 320 4.86 -12.13 4.84
N ARG A 321 3.56 -12.22 5.11
CA ARG A 321 2.66 -13.17 4.46
C ARG A 321 1.88 -12.48 3.34
N ASN A 322 2.06 -12.96 2.11
CA ASN A 322 1.25 -12.53 0.98
C ASN A 322 -0.03 -13.38 0.89
N LEU A 323 -1.18 -12.73 1.06
CA LEU A 323 -2.53 -13.28 0.94
C LEU A 323 -3.09 -12.87 -0.43
N LEU A 324 -2.95 -13.77 -1.39
CA LEU A 324 -3.37 -13.57 -2.77
C LEU A 324 -4.87 -13.86 -2.92
N VAL A 325 -5.65 -12.83 -3.21
CA VAL A 325 -7.11 -12.89 -3.29
C VAL A 325 -7.55 -12.70 -4.73
N GLU A 326 -8.26 -13.69 -5.27
CA GLU A 326 -9.01 -13.57 -6.51
C GLU A 326 -10.45 -13.16 -6.16
N TYR A 327 -10.78 -11.89 -6.36
CA TYR A 327 -12.12 -11.38 -6.08
C TYR A 327 -13.09 -11.83 -7.19
N GLU A 328 -14.05 -12.66 -6.82
CA GLU A 328 -15.17 -13.01 -7.70
C GLU A 328 -16.17 -11.84 -7.74
N PRO A 329 -16.85 -11.58 -8.88
CA PRO A 329 -17.85 -10.52 -8.95
C PRO A 329 -18.92 -10.71 -7.88
N SER A 330 -19.01 -9.78 -6.93
CA SER A 330 -20.04 -9.78 -5.88
C SER A 330 -21.45 -9.51 -6.40
N GLY A 331 -21.58 -9.05 -7.65
CA GLY A 331 -22.81 -8.51 -8.22
C GLY A 331 -23.13 -7.08 -7.74
N ARG A 332 -22.33 -6.53 -6.81
CA ARG A 332 -22.43 -5.14 -6.37
C ARG A 332 -21.77 -4.21 -7.37
N LYS A 333 -22.30 -3.00 -7.45
CA LYS A 333 -21.83 -1.95 -8.35
C LYS A 333 -21.80 -0.62 -7.62
N LEU A 334 -20.80 0.18 -7.96
CA LEU A 334 -20.71 1.58 -7.57
C LEU A 334 -21.79 2.42 -8.29
N LEU A 335 -21.94 3.69 -7.89
CA LEU A 335 -22.93 4.63 -8.43
C LEU A 335 -22.91 4.77 -9.97
N ASN A 336 -21.77 4.50 -10.60
CA ASN A 336 -21.56 4.53 -12.05
C ASN A 336 -21.69 3.15 -12.73
N ALA A 337 -22.34 2.19 -12.07
CA ALA A 337 -22.53 0.82 -12.54
C ALA A 337 -21.23 0.00 -12.75
N VAL A 338 -20.09 0.48 -12.24
CA VAL A 338 -18.82 -0.25 -12.26
C VAL A 338 -18.84 -1.32 -11.15
N PRO A 339 -18.53 -2.59 -11.44
CA PRO A 339 -18.36 -3.61 -10.41
C PRO A 339 -17.32 -3.19 -9.36
N VAL A 340 -17.59 -3.50 -8.10
CA VAL A 340 -16.71 -3.10 -6.98
C VAL A 340 -15.29 -3.63 -7.19
N GLU A 341 -15.15 -4.86 -7.67
CA GLU A 341 -13.87 -5.55 -7.89
C GLU A 341 -13.07 -4.96 -9.07
N GLU A 342 -13.72 -4.20 -9.95
CA GLU A 342 -13.09 -3.49 -11.08
C GLU A 342 -12.77 -2.03 -10.74
N SER A 343 -13.30 -1.53 -9.62
CA SER A 343 -13.13 -0.14 -9.21
C SER A 343 -11.66 0.23 -9.05
N LEU A 344 -11.30 1.40 -9.58
CA LEU A 344 -9.94 1.92 -9.66
C LEU A 344 -8.94 0.88 -10.18
N PHE A 345 -9.27 0.26 -11.30
CA PHE A 345 -8.40 -0.75 -11.94
C PHE A 345 -8.12 -1.96 -11.02
N GLY A 346 -9.09 -2.29 -10.16
CA GLY A 346 -9.02 -3.40 -9.22
C GLY A 346 -8.52 -3.04 -7.82
N HIS A 347 -8.19 -1.77 -7.58
CA HIS A 347 -7.62 -1.30 -6.33
C HIS A 347 -8.68 -0.83 -5.32
N GLY A 348 -9.83 -0.34 -5.78
CA GLY A 348 -10.86 0.21 -4.88
C GLY A 348 -11.56 -0.84 -4.01
N VAL A 349 -11.46 -2.13 -4.38
CA VAL A 349 -12.09 -3.25 -3.66
C VAL A 349 -11.71 -3.31 -2.17
N TYR A 350 -10.48 -2.91 -1.83
CA TYR A 350 -9.97 -2.98 -0.45
C TYR A 350 -10.62 -2.01 0.53
N THR A 351 -11.19 -0.92 0.01
CA THR A 351 -11.79 0.15 0.83
C THR A 351 -13.31 0.06 0.88
N THR A 352 -13.90 -1.00 0.31
CA THR A 352 -15.35 -1.18 0.30
C THR A 352 -15.83 -1.89 1.55
N THR A 353 -16.97 -1.45 2.08
CA THR A 353 -17.63 -2.11 3.21
C THR A 353 -18.16 -3.49 2.85
N ASP A 354 -18.55 -3.71 1.58
CA ASP A 354 -19.04 -5.01 1.09
C ASP A 354 -18.02 -6.15 1.30
N TRP A 355 -16.72 -5.87 1.13
CA TRP A 355 -15.66 -6.87 1.27
C TRP A 355 -15.01 -6.91 2.65
N LEU A 356 -15.30 -5.95 3.54
CA LEU A 356 -14.69 -5.87 4.87
C LEU A 356 -14.87 -7.14 5.72
N PRO A 357 -16.06 -7.78 5.82
CA PRO A 357 -16.20 -9.03 6.56
C PRO A 357 -15.29 -10.15 6.03
N ALA A 358 -15.13 -10.24 4.70
CA ALA A 358 -14.27 -11.22 4.08
C ALA A 358 -12.78 -10.90 4.32
N HIS A 359 -12.38 -9.62 4.28
CA HIS A 359 -11.03 -9.19 4.63
C HIS A 359 -10.69 -9.51 6.09
N LEU A 360 -11.60 -9.23 7.01
CA LEU A 360 -11.46 -9.56 8.43
C LEU A 360 -11.30 -11.07 8.64
N SER A 361 -12.20 -11.86 8.04
CA SER A 361 -12.14 -13.33 8.12
C SER A 361 -10.81 -13.86 7.59
N LEU A 362 -10.34 -13.34 6.45
CA LEU A 362 -9.06 -13.71 5.86
C LEU A 362 -7.88 -13.39 6.77
N VAL A 363 -7.83 -12.17 7.31
CA VAL A 363 -6.76 -11.71 8.21
C VAL A 363 -6.75 -12.53 9.49
N MET A 364 -7.90 -12.74 10.13
CA MET A 364 -8.00 -13.50 11.39
C MET A 364 -7.69 -14.99 11.20
N THR A 365 -8.08 -15.57 10.08
CA THR A 365 -7.72 -16.96 9.74
C THR A 365 -6.21 -17.10 9.64
N GLU A 366 -5.53 -16.18 8.97
CA GLU A 366 -4.07 -16.20 8.86
C GLU A 366 -3.39 -15.89 10.22
N MET A 367 -3.92 -14.98 11.02
CA MET A 367 -3.38 -14.74 12.36
C MET A 367 -3.52 -15.97 13.27
N THR A 368 -4.59 -16.76 13.11
CA THR A 368 -4.78 -18.04 13.82
C THR A 368 -3.76 -19.08 13.37
N SER A 369 -3.54 -19.22 12.06
CA SER A 369 -2.59 -20.20 11.52
C SER A 369 -1.15 -19.92 11.95
N GLN A 370 -0.78 -18.64 12.11
CA GLN A 370 0.51 -18.22 12.65
C GLN A 370 0.62 -18.34 14.19
N GLY A 371 -0.51 -18.50 14.89
CA GLY A 371 -0.59 -18.74 16.34
C GLY A 371 -0.42 -20.20 16.74
N LEU A 372 -0.62 -21.14 15.81
CA LEU A 372 -0.30 -22.56 15.99
C LEU A 372 1.19 -22.76 15.66
N LYS A 373 2.07 -22.52 16.64
CA LYS A 373 3.38 -23.17 16.60
C LYS A 373 3.17 -24.68 16.81
N PRO A 374 3.81 -25.58 16.04
CA PRO A 374 4.02 -26.94 16.51
C PRO A 374 4.80 -26.97 17.83
#